data_AF-A0A4R3JL51-F1
#
_entry.id   AF-A0A4R3JL51-F1
#
_cell.length_a   1.000
_cell.length_b   1.000
_cell.length_c   1.000
_cell.angle_alpha   90.00
_cell.angle_beta   90.00
_cell.angle_gamma   90.00
#
_symmetry.space_group_name_H-M   'P 1'
#
loop_
_entity.id
_entity.type
_entity.pdbx_description
1 polymer ?
#
loop_
_entity_poly.entity_id
_entity_poly.type
_entity_poly.pdbx_seq_one_letter_code
_entity_poly.pdbx_strand_id
1 'polypeptide(L)'
;MVNLELGTVDNGKSMSEILKDALEAKGYSQRSFAKKLGYTPQNFSQRLKKNSFTAEEWRNMAYELGYEVKLVEMESGVEFESRRKGHGRRVRQVINGVLYDTYKADMLCGDFFKDGASEYTDGMAFELYVDYFGRFFVARYTEWENGSDSITTIGKEEAGKLYKKYGDGTLKDSIFI
;
A
#
# COMPACT_ATOMS: atom_id res chain seq x y z
N MET A 1 4.60 -1.02 21.04
CA MET A 1 3.52 -0.53 20.16
C MET A 1 2.24 -1.17 20.65
N VAL A 2 1.25 -0.39 21.08
CA VAL A 2 -0.01 -0.95 21.56
C VAL A 2 -0.83 -1.28 20.32
N ASN A 3 -0.95 -2.57 20.00
CA ASN A 3 -1.90 -3.02 19.00
C ASN A 3 -3.30 -2.78 19.57
N LEU A 4 -3.98 -1.80 19.00
CA LEU A 4 -5.38 -1.56 19.30
C LEU A 4 -6.16 -2.71 18.62
N GLU A 5 -6.43 -3.79 19.36
CA GLU A 5 -7.30 -4.86 18.88
C GLU A 5 -8.72 -4.30 18.73
N LEU A 6 -9.04 -3.88 17.51
CA LEU A 6 -10.39 -3.52 17.13
C LEU A 6 -11.17 -4.82 17.02
N GLY A 7 -11.92 -5.15 18.07
CA GLY A 7 -12.65 -6.41 18.20
C GLY A 7 -13.51 -6.73 16.98
N THR A 8 -13.80 -8.02 16.80
CA THR A 8 -14.62 -8.56 15.71
C THR A 8 -16.05 -8.04 15.75
N VAL A 9 -16.78 -8.11 14.63
CA VAL A 9 -18.18 -7.65 14.50
C VAL A 9 -19.11 -8.22 15.59
N ASP A 10 -18.77 -9.38 16.16
CA ASP A 10 -19.57 -10.06 17.18
C ASP A 10 -19.36 -9.56 18.62
N ASN A 11 -18.25 -8.87 18.95
CA ASN A 11 -17.94 -8.40 20.32
C ASN A 11 -17.13 -7.08 20.38
N GLY A 12 -16.92 -6.41 19.25
CA GLY A 12 -16.04 -5.25 19.11
C GLY A 12 -16.74 -3.91 19.36
N LYS A 13 -15.95 -2.92 19.80
CA LYS A 13 -16.37 -1.52 19.84
C LYS A 13 -16.79 -1.05 18.45
N SER A 14 -17.84 -0.26 18.36
CA SER A 14 -18.19 0.43 17.12
C SER A 14 -17.08 1.39 16.69
N MET A 15 -17.02 1.73 15.40
CA MET A 15 -16.06 2.70 14.86
C MET A 15 -16.09 4.04 15.60
N SER A 16 -17.26 4.46 16.07
CA SER A 16 -17.43 5.68 16.87
C SER A 16 -16.92 5.55 18.30
N GLU A 17 -16.97 4.36 18.91
CA GLU A 17 -16.36 4.09 20.22
C GLU A 17 -14.84 4.02 20.12
N ILE A 18 -14.33 3.32 19.11
CA ILE A 18 -12.89 3.27 18.79
C ILE A 18 -12.32 4.67 18.61
N LEU A 19 -13.02 5.51 17.83
CA LEU A 19 -12.60 6.89 17.60
C LEU A 19 -12.60 7.71 18.91
N LYS A 20 -13.55 7.49 19.83
CA LYS A 20 -13.55 8.17 21.13
C LYS A 20 -12.34 7.78 21.98
N ASP A 21 -12.00 6.50 22.04
CA ASP A 21 -10.80 6.03 22.75
C ASP A 21 -9.53 6.63 22.12
N ALA A 22 -9.46 6.65 20.79
CA ALA A 22 -8.33 7.21 20.06
C ALA A 22 -8.15 8.71 20.30
N LEU A 23 -9.26 9.46 20.39
CA LEU A 23 -9.24 10.89 20.75
C LEU A 23 -8.72 11.10 22.17
N GLU A 24 -9.22 10.33 23.13
CA GLU A 24 -8.79 10.40 24.54
C GLU A 24 -7.30 10.08 24.67
N ALA A 25 -6.84 9.00 24.04
CA ALA A 25 -5.43 8.59 24.04
C ALA A 25 -4.50 9.65 23.43
N LYS A 26 -4.99 10.46 22.49
CA LYS A 26 -4.23 11.55 21.85
C LYS A 26 -4.48 12.92 22.50
N GLY A 27 -5.25 12.98 23.59
CA GLY A 27 -5.55 14.22 24.31
C GLY A 27 -6.46 15.20 23.53
N TYR A 28 -7.22 14.71 22.55
CA TYR A 28 -8.16 15.52 21.79
C TYR A 28 -9.55 15.49 22.43
N SER A 29 -10.15 16.67 22.60
CA SER A 29 -11.60 16.76 22.79
C SER A 29 -12.33 16.52 21.46
N GLN A 30 -13.52 15.91 21.50
CA GLN A 30 -14.37 15.78 20.30
C GLN A 30 -14.63 17.15 19.64
N ARG A 31 -14.76 18.21 20.43
CA ARG A 31 -15.01 19.57 19.94
C ARG A 31 -13.81 20.15 19.18
N SER A 32 -12.59 19.99 19.71
CA SER A 32 -11.39 20.51 19.06
C SER A 32 -11.06 19.72 17.79
N PHE A 33 -11.23 18.40 17.84
CA PHE A 33 -11.00 17.55 16.68
C PHE A 33 -12.05 17.75 15.57
N ALA A 34 -13.33 17.91 15.91
CA ALA A 34 -14.37 18.27 14.96
C ALA A 34 -14.02 19.54 14.18
N LYS A 35 -13.60 20.59 14.89
CA LYS A 35 -13.16 21.85 14.28
C LYS A 35 -11.95 21.67 13.37
N LYS A 36 -10.95 20.87 13.78
CA LYS A 36 -9.76 20.56 12.98
C LYS A 36 -10.15 19.97 11.61
N LEU A 37 -11.18 19.12 11.60
CA LEU A 37 -11.67 18.44 10.40
C LEU A 37 -12.74 19.21 9.61
N GLY A 38 -13.06 20.45 10.01
CA GLY A 38 -14.09 21.25 9.35
C GLY A 38 -15.53 20.90 9.71
N TYR A 39 -15.76 20.05 10.72
CA TYR A 39 -17.10 19.75 11.23
C TYR A 39 -17.55 20.77 12.29
N THR A 40 -18.86 21.00 12.37
CA THR A 40 -19.42 21.61 13.58
C THR A 40 -19.40 20.59 14.73
N PRO A 41 -19.11 21.00 15.97
CA PRO A 41 -19.09 20.08 17.11
C PRO A 41 -20.40 19.30 17.31
N GLN A 42 -21.54 19.95 17.02
CA GLN A 42 -22.87 19.35 17.11
C GLN A 42 -23.06 18.26 16.06
N ASN A 43 -22.71 18.54 14.79
CA ASN A 43 -22.79 17.55 13.72
C ASN A 43 -21.89 16.34 14.03
N PHE A 44 -20.64 16.59 14.42
CA PHE A 44 -19.68 15.54 14.74
C PHE A 44 -20.18 14.63 15.88
N SER A 45 -20.65 15.23 16.98
CA SER A 45 -21.21 14.50 18.12
C SER A 45 -22.44 13.67 17.72
N GLN A 46 -23.33 14.23 16.89
CA GLN A 46 -24.50 13.51 16.40
C GLN A 46 -24.10 12.31 15.53
N ARG A 47 -23.09 12.45 14.68
CA ARG A 47 -22.57 11.38 13.82
C ARG A 47 -21.87 10.28 14.61
N LEU A 48 -21.12 10.63 15.65
CA LEU A 48 -20.57 9.67 16.61
C LEU A 48 -21.68 8.88 17.32
N LYS A 49 -22.76 9.55 17.73
CA LYS A 49 -23.89 8.89 18.39
C LYS A 49 -24.64 7.93 17.45
N LYS A 50 -24.78 8.32 16.18
CA LYS A 50 -25.49 7.53 15.16
C LYS A 50 -24.61 6.49 14.45
N ASN A 51 -23.31 6.44 14.78
CA ASN A 51 -22.32 5.64 14.06
C ASN A 51 -22.40 5.80 12.53
N SER A 52 -22.50 7.05 12.07
CA SER A 52 -22.85 7.37 10.69
C SER A 52 -21.70 8.00 9.88
N PHE A 53 -20.46 7.69 10.25
CA PHE A 53 -19.29 8.02 9.44
C PHE A 53 -19.07 6.91 8.40
N THR A 54 -18.72 7.29 7.18
CA THR A 54 -18.28 6.33 6.16
C THR A 54 -16.92 5.76 6.53
N ALA A 55 -16.56 4.63 5.93
CA ALA A 55 -15.23 4.04 6.12
C ALA A 55 -14.11 5.02 5.71
N GLU A 56 -14.32 5.82 4.66
CA GLU A 56 -13.35 6.81 4.20
C GLU A 56 -13.16 7.95 5.20
N GLU A 57 -14.25 8.51 5.72
CA GLU A 57 -14.17 9.55 6.74
C GLU A 57 -13.48 9.03 8.00
N TRP A 58 -13.81 7.81 8.41
CA TRP A 58 -13.17 7.19 9.56
C TRP A 58 -11.68 6.96 9.35
N ARG A 59 -11.28 6.47 8.17
CA ARG A 59 -9.87 6.31 7.80
C ARG A 59 -9.13 7.65 7.85
N ASN A 60 -9.73 8.72 7.33
CA ASN A 60 -9.14 10.05 7.39
C ASN A 60 -8.99 10.54 8.85
N MET A 61 -9.97 10.27 9.71
CA MET A 61 -9.89 10.61 11.13
C MET A 61 -8.81 9.82 11.86
N ALA A 62 -8.67 8.52 11.59
CA ALA A 62 -7.60 7.69 12.14
C ALA A 62 -6.22 8.24 11.72
N TYR A 63 -6.05 8.57 10.44
CA TYR A 63 -4.84 9.18 9.91
C TYR A 63 -4.49 10.51 10.60
N GLU A 64 -5.47 11.40 10.78
CA GLU A 64 -5.31 12.69 11.47
C GLU A 64 -4.96 12.57 12.96
N LEU A 65 -5.18 11.40 13.55
CA LEU A 65 -4.78 11.03 14.91
C LEU A 65 -3.43 10.27 14.93
N GLY A 66 -2.83 10.02 13.77
CA GLY A 66 -1.58 9.28 13.62
C GLY A 66 -1.75 7.77 13.76
N TYR A 67 -2.88 7.22 13.33
CA TYR A 67 -3.14 5.79 13.24
C TYR A 67 -3.33 5.37 11.77
N GLU A 68 -2.99 4.12 11.48
CA GLU A 68 -3.19 3.48 10.18
C GLU A 68 -4.30 2.43 10.29
N VAL A 69 -5.13 2.32 9.26
CA VAL A 69 -6.19 1.32 9.15
C VAL A 69 -5.68 0.18 8.28
N LYS A 70 -5.58 -1.01 8.85
CA LYS A 70 -5.14 -2.20 8.14
C LYS A 70 -6.25 -3.25 8.12
N LEU A 71 -6.35 -3.94 6.99
CA LEU A 71 -7.13 -5.17 6.90
C LEU A 71 -6.24 -6.32 7.35
N VAL A 72 -6.75 -7.21 8.19
CA VAL A 72 -6.02 -8.36 8.70
C VAL A 72 -6.89 -9.60 8.49
N GLU A 73 -6.32 -10.64 7.89
CA GLU A 73 -7.01 -11.92 7.72
C GLU A 73 -7.17 -12.59 9.09
N MET A 74 -8.41 -12.92 9.46
CA MET A 74 -8.74 -13.39 10.83
C MET A 74 -8.05 -14.70 11.20
N GLU A 75 -7.91 -15.63 10.25
CA GLU A 75 -7.35 -16.96 10.53
C GLU A 75 -5.83 -16.91 10.74
N SER A 76 -5.13 -16.11 9.92
CA SER A 76 -3.67 -16.07 9.91
C SER A 76 -3.08 -14.92 10.71
N GLY A 77 -3.88 -13.87 11.00
CA GLY A 77 -3.40 -12.62 11.57
C GLY A 77 -2.52 -11.82 10.61
N VAL A 78 -2.45 -12.20 9.32
CA VAL A 78 -1.63 -11.53 8.32
C VAL A 78 -2.34 -10.27 7.82
N GLU A 79 -1.62 -9.14 7.83
CA GLU A 79 -2.10 -7.90 7.23
C GLU A 79 -2.30 -8.09 5.72
N PHE A 80 -3.49 -7.75 5.21
CA PHE A 80 -3.76 -7.70 3.79
C PHE A 80 -3.04 -6.50 3.19
N GLU A 81 -1.93 -6.76 2.52
CA GLU A 81 -1.26 -5.81 1.67
C GLU A 81 -1.97 -5.77 0.31
N SER A 82 -2.60 -4.64 -0.01
CA SER A 82 -3.12 -4.45 -1.36
C SER A 82 -1.97 -4.52 -2.35
N ARG A 83 -2.18 -5.17 -3.50
CA ARG A 83 -1.14 -5.35 -4.53
C ARG A 83 -0.34 -4.07 -4.78
N ARG A 84 1.00 -4.16 -4.72
CA ARG A 84 1.90 -3.05 -5.03
C ARG A 84 1.88 -2.81 -6.53
N LYS A 85 1.16 -1.78 -6.97
CA LYS A 85 1.09 -1.44 -8.40
C LYS A 85 2.38 -0.77 -8.84
N GLY A 86 2.89 -1.18 -10.01
CA GLY A 86 3.89 -0.40 -10.73
C GLY A 86 3.28 0.84 -11.38
N HIS A 87 4.16 1.79 -11.70
CA HIS A 87 3.90 2.97 -12.50
C HIS A 87 3.79 2.64 -13.99
N GLY A 88 4.61 1.70 -14.47
CA GLY A 88 4.69 1.35 -15.89
C GLY A 88 3.39 0.77 -16.45
N ARG A 89 3.22 0.87 -17.78
CA ARG A 89 2.11 0.24 -18.51
C ARG A 89 2.10 -1.29 -18.32
N ARG A 90 0.97 -1.94 -18.60
CA ARG A 90 0.87 -3.39 -18.46
C ARG A 90 1.75 -4.11 -19.49
N VAL A 91 2.66 -4.95 -19.02
CA VAL A 91 3.52 -5.80 -19.85
C VAL A 91 3.17 -7.26 -19.60
N ARG A 92 3.08 -8.05 -20.69
CA ARG A 92 2.79 -9.48 -20.65
C ARG A 92 3.72 -10.22 -21.59
N GLN A 93 4.36 -11.28 -21.10
CA GLN A 93 5.25 -12.08 -21.92
C GLN A 93 5.25 -13.54 -21.46
N VAL A 94 5.30 -14.47 -22.42
CA VAL A 94 5.50 -15.89 -22.14
C VAL A 94 6.99 -16.18 -22.21
N ILE A 95 7.56 -16.72 -21.14
CA ILE A 95 8.98 -17.10 -21.05
C ILE A 95 9.02 -18.54 -20.57
N ASN A 96 9.63 -19.44 -21.34
CA ASN A 96 9.71 -20.88 -21.02
C ASN A 96 8.35 -21.51 -20.68
N GLY A 97 7.28 -21.13 -21.41
CA GLY A 97 5.92 -21.63 -21.20
C GLY A 97 5.17 -20.99 -20.02
N VAL A 98 5.80 -20.08 -19.28
CA VAL A 98 5.20 -19.36 -18.16
C VAL A 98 4.77 -17.96 -18.60
N LEU A 99 3.50 -17.61 -18.37
CA LEU A 99 3.01 -16.24 -18.56
C LEU A 99 3.39 -15.36 -17.37
N TYR A 100 4.17 -14.32 -17.63
CA TYR A 100 4.43 -13.22 -16.73
C TYR A 100 3.54 -12.03 -17.11
N ASP A 101 2.95 -11.36 -16.12
CA ASP A 101 1.97 -10.29 -16.30
C ASP A 101 2.08 -9.28 -15.16
N THR A 102 2.52 -8.05 -15.46
CA THR A 102 2.72 -7.01 -14.45
C THR A 102 1.43 -6.63 -13.73
N TYR A 103 0.26 -6.86 -14.35
CA TYR A 103 -1.04 -6.60 -13.71
C TYR A 103 -1.40 -7.61 -12.62
N LYS A 104 -0.77 -8.79 -12.61
CA LYS A 104 -1.03 -9.87 -11.66
C LYS A 104 0.12 -10.08 -10.65
N ALA A 105 1.08 -9.17 -10.62
CA ALA A 105 2.28 -9.24 -9.81
C ALA A 105 2.41 -7.98 -8.95
N ASP A 106 3.20 -8.08 -7.89
CA ASP A 106 3.53 -6.97 -7.00
C ASP A 106 4.85 -6.32 -7.44
N MET A 107 4.80 -5.02 -7.68
CA MET A 107 5.97 -4.20 -7.95
C MET A 107 6.75 -4.00 -6.64
N LEU A 108 8.02 -4.36 -6.68
CA LEU A 108 8.93 -4.27 -5.54
C LEU A 108 9.73 -2.97 -5.56
N CYS A 109 10.27 -2.59 -6.72
CA CYS A 109 10.99 -1.34 -6.93
C CYS A 109 11.06 -0.99 -8.42
N GLY A 110 11.50 0.22 -8.75
CA GLY A 110 11.77 0.65 -10.13
C GLY A 110 12.58 1.94 -10.19
N ASP A 111 12.79 2.48 -11.38
CA ASP A 111 13.54 3.72 -11.58
C ASP A 111 12.78 4.80 -12.37
N PHE A 112 11.47 4.66 -12.50
CA PHE A 112 10.60 5.76 -12.92
C PHE A 112 10.81 6.99 -12.03
N PHE A 113 11.02 8.15 -12.64
CA PHE A 113 11.27 9.42 -11.92
C PHE A 113 12.42 9.37 -10.93
N LYS A 114 13.45 8.54 -11.17
CA LYS A 114 14.57 8.40 -10.24
C LYS A 114 15.35 9.70 -10.01
N ASP A 115 15.39 10.60 -11.00
CA ASP A 115 15.99 11.94 -10.89
C ASP A 115 15.03 13.00 -10.31
N GLY A 116 13.78 12.61 -10.01
CA GLY A 116 12.72 13.48 -9.51
C GLY A 116 11.99 14.30 -10.58
N ALA A 117 12.31 14.15 -11.87
CA ALA A 117 11.74 14.96 -12.94
C ALA A 117 11.38 14.15 -14.19
N SER A 118 12.29 13.30 -14.66
CA SER A 118 12.17 12.56 -15.91
C SER A 118 11.57 11.19 -15.66
N GLU A 119 10.46 10.87 -16.34
CA GLU A 119 9.80 9.57 -16.21
C GLU A 119 10.75 8.41 -16.60
N TYR A 120 11.56 8.61 -17.63
CA TYR A 120 12.54 7.66 -18.14
C TYR A 120 13.97 8.20 -17.95
N THR A 121 14.92 7.31 -17.68
CA THR A 121 16.36 7.60 -17.73
C THR A 121 16.92 7.14 -19.07
N ASP A 122 17.40 8.06 -19.90
CA ASP A 122 17.90 7.78 -21.26
C ASP A 122 16.88 7.03 -22.15
N GLY A 123 15.59 7.34 -21.99
CA GLY A 123 14.48 6.71 -22.72
C GLY A 123 14.11 5.31 -22.25
N MET A 124 14.64 4.89 -21.10
CA MET A 124 14.42 3.58 -20.48
C MET A 124 13.95 3.73 -19.02
N ALA A 125 13.11 2.80 -18.59
CA ALA A 125 12.80 2.58 -17.19
C ALA A 125 12.60 1.08 -16.93
N PHE A 126 12.66 0.67 -15.68
CA PHE A 126 12.35 -0.69 -15.29
C PHE A 126 11.61 -0.75 -13.95
N GLU A 127 10.94 -1.88 -13.77
CA GLU A 127 10.34 -2.25 -12.50
C GLU A 127 10.61 -3.73 -12.22
N LEU A 128 10.94 -4.02 -10.97
CA LEU A 128 11.07 -5.37 -10.44
C LEU A 128 9.72 -5.82 -9.90
N TYR A 129 9.30 -7.03 -10.27
CA TYR A 129 8.06 -7.65 -9.84
C TYR A 129 8.29 -9.02 -9.20
N VAL A 130 7.35 -9.43 -8.35
CA VAL A 130 7.15 -10.81 -7.92
C VAL A 130 5.71 -11.22 -8.19
N ASP A 131 5.50 -12.39 -8.80
CA ASP A 131 4.14 -12.92 -8.97
C ASP A 131 3.68 -13.75 -7.76
N TYR A 132 2.41 -14.18 -7.80
CA TYR A 132 1.81 -14.97 -6.72
C TYR A 132 2.45 -16.35 -6.50
N PHE A 133 3.30 -16.82 -7.41
CA PHE A 133 4.08 -18.05 -7.24
C PHE A 133 5.49 -17.76 -6.68
N GLY A 134 5.81 -16.52 -6.32
CA GLY A 134 7.12 -16.12 -5.82
C GLY A 134 8.18 -16.02 -6.92
N ARG A 135 7.80 -15.90 -8.20
CA ARG A 135 8.74 -15.79 -9.31
C ARG A 135 9.06 -14.33 -9.57
N PHE A 136 10.36 -14.01 -9.62
CA PHE A 136 10.84 -12.65 -9.82
C PHE A 136 11.09 -12.36 -11.31
N PHE A 137 10.73 -11.16 -11.73
CA PHE A 137 10.97 -10.70 -13.09
C PHE A 137 11.06 -9.19 -13.16
N VAL A 138 11.81 -8.69 -14.14
CA VAL A 138 11.95 -7.27 -14.44
C VAL A 138 11.13 -6.97 -15.68
N ALA A 139 10.22 -5.99 -15.58
CA ALA A 139 9.64 -5.33 -16.74
C ALA A 139 10.52 -4.15 -17.13
N ARG A 140 10.93 -4.08 -18.39
CA ARG A 140 11.62 -2.92 -18.96
C ARG A 140 10.68 -2.17 -19.89
N TYR A 141 10.77 -0.85 -19.81
CA TYR A 141 9.94 0.10 -20.53
C TYR A 141 10.82 0.96 -21.43
N THR A 142 10.45 1.07 -22.69
CA THR A 142 11.14 1.89 -23.69
C THR A 142 10.22 3.01 -24.18
N GLU A 143 10.76 4.22 -24.33
CA GLU A 143 10.05 5.37 -24.91
C GLU A 143 10.31 5.57 -26.42
N TRP A 144 11.31 4.90 -26.99
CA TRP A 144 11.66 5.06 -28.40
C TRP A 144 10.54 4.60 -29.35
N GLU A 145 10.44 5.23 -30.52
CA GLU A 145 9.38 5.00 -31.53
C GLU A 145 9.22 3.53 -31.94
N ASN A 146 10.32 2.76 -31.94
CA ASN A 146 10.34 1.32 -32.23
C ASN A 146 10.79 0.46 -31.03
N GLY A 147 10.83 1.05 -29.84
CA GLY A 147 11.09 0.35 -28.60
C GLY A 147 9.93 -0.57 -28.24
N SER A 148 10.22 -1.73 -27.66
CA SER A 148 9.20 -2.61 -27.11
C SER A 148 9.51 -2.91 -25.65
N ASP A 149 8.45 -2.93 -24.85
CA ASP A 149 8.55 -3.40 -23.48
C ASP A 149 8.86 -4.88 -23.46
N SER A 150 9.60 -5.29 -22.45
CA SER A 150 9.99 -6.68 -22.31
C SER A 150 10.01 -7.12 -20.86
N ILE A 151 9.84 -8.42 -20.66
CA ILE A 151 10.04 -9.06 -19.38
C ILE A 151 11.32 -9.89 -19.43
N THR A 152 12.13 -9.79 -18.39
CA THR A 152 13.27 -10.68 -18.13
C THR A 152 13.08 -11.33 -16.77
N THR A 153 13.08 -12.66 -16.72
CA THR A 153 13.05 -13.41 -15.45
C THR A 153 14.38 -13.29 -14.72
N ILE A 154 14.36 -13.17 -13.40
CA ILE A 154 15.57 -13.10 -12.60
C ILE A 154 15.49 -14.02 -11.37
N GLY A 155 16.64 -14.38 -10.83
CA GLY A 155 16.73 -15.12 -9.58
C GLY A 155 16.41 -14.27 -8.35
N LYS A 156 16.07 -14.93 -7.25
CA LYS A 156 15.73 -14.32 -5.96
C LYS A 156 16.86 -13.46 -5.39
N GLU A 157 18.10 -13.94 -5.48
CA GLU A 157 19.30 -13.20 -5.04
C GLU A 157 19.46 -11.87 -5.82
N GLU A 158 19.26 -11.92 -7.13
CA GLU A 158 19.39 -10.76 -8.02
C GLU A 158 18.27 -9.76 -7.81
N ALA A 159 17.06 -10.25 -7.52
CA ALA A 159 15.95 -9.42 -7.09
C ALA A 159 16.29 -8.66 -5.80
N GLY A 160 16.91 -9.33 -4.82
CA GLY A 160 17.37 -8.70 -3.59
C GLY A 160 18.42 -7.62 -3.82
N LYS A 161 19.38 -7.85 -4.73
CA LYS A 161 20.38 -6.84 -5.12
C LYS A 161 19.75 -5.62 -5.78
N LEU A 162 18.75 -5.81 -6.64
CA LEU A 162 18.00 -4.71 -7.26
C LEU A 162 17.19 -3.94 -6.22
N TYR A 163 16.46 -4.63 -5.35
CA TYR A 163 15.68 -3.97 -4.30
C TYR A 163 16.56 -3.19 -3.32
N LYS A 164 17.74 -3.70 -2.96
CA LYS A 164 18.70 -2.96 -2.14
C LYS A 164 19.15 -1.63 -2.78
N LYS A 165 19.16 -1.56 -4.11
CA LYS A 165 19.63 -0.39 -4.87
C LYS A 165 18.51 0.60 -5.23
N TYR A 166 17.29 0.11 -5.48
CA TYR A 166 16.19 0.91 -6.01
C TYR A 166 14.92 0.87 -5.14
N GLY A 167 14.89 0.02 -4.12
CA GLY A 167 13.74 -0.17 -3.24
C GLY A 167 13.59 0.92 -2.19
N ASP A 168 12.40 0.95 -1.60
CA ASP A 168 11.96 1.89 -0.57
C ASP A 168 12.25 1.41 0.87
N GLY A 169 12.83 0.22 1.03
CA GLY A 169 13.19 -0.36 2.33
C GLY A 169 12.02 -0.84 3.17
N THR A 170 10.82 -0.93 2.60
CA THR A 170 9.59 -1.36 3.27
C THR A 170 9.43 -2.89 3.32
N LEU A 171 10.04 -3.61 2.38
CA LEU A 171 9.97 -5.06 2.33
C LEU A 171 10.99 -5.73 3.24
N LYS A 172 10.57 -6.82 3.88
CA LYS A 172 11.46 -7.67 4.69
C LYS A 172 12.39 -8.50 3.81
N ASP A 173 13.66 -8.62 4.22
CA ASP A 173 14.68 -9.40 3.51
C ASP A 173 14.27 -10.86 3.24
N SER A 174 13.38 -11.44 4.05
CA SER A 174 12.87 -12.81 3.87
C SER A 174 12.19 -13.05 2.51
N ILE A 175 11.73 -12.01 1.82
CA ILE A 175 11.22 -12.14 0.45
C ILE A 175 12.34 -12.49 -0.55
N PHE A 176 13.59 -12.15 -0.23
CA PHE A 176 14.78 -12.34 -1.07
C PHE A 176 15.75 -13.43 -0.57
N ILE A 177 15.48 -14.05 0.60
CA ILE A 177 16.26 -15.16 1.20
C ILE A 177 15.54 -16.47 1.00
#